data_AF-A0A0R3SN66-F1
#
_entry.id   AF-A0A0R3SN66-F1
#
_cell.length_a   1.000
_cell.length_b   1.000
_cell.length_c   1.000
_cell.angle_alpha   90.00
_cell.angle_beta   90.00
_cell.angle_gamma   90.00
#
_symmetry.space_group_name_H-M   'P 1'
#
loop_
_entity.id
_entity.type
_entity.pdbx_description
1 polymer ?
#
loop_
_entity_poly.entity_id
_entity_poly.type
_entity_poly.pdbx_seq_one_letter_code
_entity_poly.pdbx_strand_id
1 'polypeptide(L)'
;MELVIDLETKLAEVERENKQLQASGGYGPVGAAPGSGLPGRGGDRRGGADAIPRPPAKHTLSGHRSTVTRVKFHPHYNVFVSASEDATIKVILTF
;
A
#
# COMPACT_ATOMS: atom_id res chain seq x y z
N MET A 1 28.94 38.94 -9.23
CA MET A 1 28.69 38.31 -7.92
C MET A 1 27.19 38.23 -7.59
N GLU A 2 26.36 39.14 -8.11
CA GLU A 2 24.91 39.18 -7.88
C GLU A 2 24.16 37.91 -8.36
N LEU A 3 24.40 37.44 -9.59
CA LEU A 3 23.73 36.25 -10.15
C LEU A 3 24.01 34.94 -9.40
N VAL A 4 25.16 34.81 -8.73
CA VAL A 4 25.49 33.61 -7.95
C VAL A 4 24.71 33.60 -6.64
N ILE A 5 24.59 34.77 -6.00
CA ILE A 5 23.81 34.96 -4.77
C ILE A 5 22.32 34.70 -5.05
N ASP A 6 21.81 35.16 -6.19
CA ASP A 6 20.43 34.89 -6.63
C ASP A 6 20.18 33.40 -6.91
N LEU A 7 21.20 32.66 -7.35
CA LEU A 7 21.09 31.22 -7.58
C LEU A 7 21.06 30.45 -6.27
N GLU A 8 21.94 30.81 -5.33
CA GLU A 8 22.03 30.20 -4.01
C GLU A 8 20.75 30.44 -3.18
N THR A 9 20.18 31.64 -3.29
CA THR A 9 18.90 31.97 -2.63
C THR A 9 17.73 31.18 -3.23
N LYS A 10 17.66 31.05 -4.56
CA LYS A 10 16.65 30.20 -5.22
C LYS A 10 16.79 28.72 -4.89
N LEU A 11 18.02 28.21 -4.79
CA LEU A 11 18.26 26.84 -4.34
C LEU A 11 17.75 26.63 -2.92
N ALA A 12 18.08 27.53 -2.00
CA ALA A 12 17.62 27.45 -0.61
C ALA A 12 16.09 27.54 -0.48
N GLU A 13 15.43 28.30 -1.35
CA GLU A 13 13.97 28.40 -1.41
C GLU A 13 13.32 27.12 -1.94
N VAL A 14 13.84 26.57 -3.04
CA VAL A 14 13.36 25.30 -3.63
C VAL A 14 13.51 24.15 -2.64
N GLU A 15 14.61 24.08 -1.91
CA GLU A 15 14.81 23.06 -0.88
C GLU A 15 13.82 23.20 0.28
N ARG A 16 13.46 24.44 0.67
CA ARG A 16 12.44 24.69 1.70
C ARG A 16 11.05 24.28 1.23
N GLU A 17 10.69 24.60 -0.01
CA GLU A 17 9.40 24.21 -0.59
C GLU A 17 9.30 22.69 -0.72
N ASN A 18 10.35 22.02 -1.19
CA ASN A 18 10.40 20.56 -1.29
C ASN A 18 10.29 19.90 0.10
N LYS A 19 10.91 20.49 1.13
CA LYS A 19 10.77 20.03 2.52
C LYS A 19 9.35 20.22 3.08
N GLN A 20 8.64 21.28 2.67
CA GLN A 20 7.22 21.48 3.02
C GLN A 20 6.31 20.51 2.26
N LEU A 21 6.61 20.22 0.98
CA LEU A 21 5.90 19.24 0.18
C LEU A 21 6.11 17.80 0.69
N GLN A 22 7.29 17.48 1.23
CA GLN A 22 7.53 16.22 1.92
C GLN A 22 6.78 16.13 3.26
N ALA A 23 6.48 17.26 3.90
CA ALA A 23 5.66 17.29 5.11
C ALA A 23 4.14 17.15 4.81
N SER A 24 3.69 17.56 3.62
CA SER A 24 2.28 17.47 3.21
C SER A 24 1.96 16.20 2.40
N GLY A 25 2.92 15.68 1.64
CA GLY A 25 2.86 14.35 1.03
C GLY A 25 3.24 13.33 2.07
N GLY A 26 2.24 12.64 2.64
CA GLY A 26 2.34 11.73 3.80
C GLY A 26 3.28 10.53 3.67
N TYR A 27 4.56 10.77 3.41
CA TYR A 27 5.66 9.85 3.58
C TYR A 27 6.25 10.15 4.97
N GLY A 28 5.67 9.51 5.98
CA GLY A 28 6.35 9.32 7.25
C GLY A 28 7.64 8.51 7.07
N PRO A 29 8.38 8.24 8.16
CA PRO A 29 9.62 7.47 8.10
C PRO A 29 9.44 6.18 7.30
N VAL A 30 10.46 5.84 6.51
CA VAL A 30 10.51 4.70 5.60
C VAL A 30 9.89 3.45 6.25
N GLY A 31 8.68 3.09 5.81
CA GLY A 31 7.88 1.99 6.37
C GLY A 31 6.43 2.35 6.70
N ALA A 32 6.06 3.64 6.77
CA ALA A 32 4.68 4.06 6.99
C ALA A 32 3.89 4.15 5.67
N ALA A 33 2.71 3.51 5.62
CA ALA A 33 1.81 3.63 4.48
C ALA A 33 1.31 5.09 4.33
N PRO A 34 1.20 5.60 3.09
CA PRO A 34 0.69 6.95 2.85
C PRO A 34 -0.74 7.08 3.38
N GLY A 35 -0.97 8.09 4.23
CA GLY A 35 -2.28 8.40 4.83
C GLY A 35 -2.48 8.04 6.31
N SER A 36 -1.42 7.65 7.03
CA SER A 36 -1.50 7.22 8.44
C SER A 36 -1.34 8.34 9.48
N GLY A 37 -1.09 9.58 9.07
CA GLY A 37 -0.89 10.71 9.99
C GLY A 37 -2.11 11.62 10.08
N LEU A 38 -2.95 11.46 11.12
CA LEU A 38 -3.87 12.50 11.59
C LEU A 38 -4.19 12.25 13.09
N PRO A 39 -3.72 13.11 14.02
CA PRO A 39 -4.15 13.07 15.40
C PRO A 39 -5.40 13.92 15.55
N GLY A 40 -6.50 13.29 15.94
CA GLY A 40 -7.67 14.00 16.44
C GLY A 40 -8.99 13.50 15.90
N ARG A 41 -9.89 13.28 16.85
CA ARG A 41 -11.35 13.26 16.71
C ARG A 41 -11.96 11.95 16.19
N GLY A 42 -12.16 11.06 17.15
CA GLY A 42 -13.48 10.55 17.53
C GLY A 42 -14.45 10.09 16.44
N GLY A 43 -14.83 8.81 16.54
CA GLY A 43 -16.14 8.33 16.09
C GLY A 43 -16.10 7.58 14.76
N ASP A 44 -16.31 6.27 14.86
CA ASP A 44 -16.88 5.40 13.83
C ASP A 44 -16.11 5.20 12.51
N ARG A 45 -15.01 4.45 12.60
CA ARG A 45 -14.58 3.55 11.53
C ARG A 45 -14.39 2.13 12.08
N ARG A 46 -15.50 1.47 12.42
CA ARG A 46 -15.56 0.01 12.59
C ARG A 46 -15.25 -0.65 11.24
N GLY A 47 -13.97 -0.75 10.88
CA GLY A 47 -13.56 -1.44 9.65
C GLY A 47 -12.12 -1.23 9.16
N GLY A 48 -11.18 -0.77 9.99
CA GLY A 48 -9.80 -0.52 9.51
C GLY A 48 -8.68 -1.07 10.38
N ALA A 49 -8.82 -1.01 11.71
CA ALA A 49 -7.74 -1.42 12.62
C ALA A 49 -7.74 -2.92 12.95
N ASP A 50 -8.77 -3.65 12.53
CA ASP A 50 -8.98 -5.06 12.91
C ASP A 50 -9.00 -6.05 11.74
N ALA A 51 -8.65 -5.58 10.52
CA ALA A 51 -8.47 -6.46 9.36
C ALA A 51 -7.12 -7.20 9.37
N ILE A 52 -6.60 -7.52 10.56
CA ILE A 52 -5.44 -8.40 10.68
C ILE A 52 -5.97 -9.82 10.48
N PRO A 53 -5.49 -10.59 9.48
CA PRO A 53 -5.90 -11.97 9.30
C PRO A 53 -5.50 -12.78 10.55
N ARG A 54 -6.48 -13.01 11.43
CA ARG A 54 -6.28 -13.80 12.65
C ARG A 54 -6.46 -15.28 12.31
N PRO A 55 -5.61 -16.17 12.83
CA PRO A 55 -5.90 -17.59 12.80
C PRO A 55 -7.25 -17.88 13.50
N PRO A 56 -8.03 -18.89 13.05
CA PRO A 56 -7.75 -19.82 11.95
C PRO A 56 -8.20 -19.29 10.58
N ALA A 57 -7.50 -19.73 9.52
CA ALA A 57 -7.89 -19.40 8.14
C ALA A 57 -9.31 -19.94 7.85
N LYS A 58 -10.18 -19.06 7.34
CA LYS A 58 -11.56 -19.44 7.01
C LYS A 58 -11.64 -20.48 5.88
N HIS A 59 -10.71 -20.41 4.93
CA HIS A 59 -10.63 -21.32 3.80
C HIS A 59 -9.17 -21.68 3.51
N THR A 60 -8.90 -22.98 3.39
CA THR A 60 -7.62 -23.52 2.93
C THR A 60 -7.82 -24.14 1.55
N LEU A 61 -7.16 -23.58 0.55
CA LEU A 61 -7.35 -23.98 -0.84
C LEU A 61 -6.13 -24.78 -1.28
N SER A 62 -6.29 -26.10 -1.32
CA SER A 62 -5.26 -27.04 -1.75
C SER A 62 -5.51 -27.43 -3.20
N GLY A 63 -4.46 -27.41 -4.03
CA GLY A 63 -4.60 -27.83 -5.42
C GLY A 63 -3.40 -27.56 -6.32
N HIS A 64 -2.53 -26.62 -5.98
CA HIS A 64 -1.25 -26.43 -6.66
C HIS A 64 -0.21 -27.38 -6.09
N ARG A 65 0.66 -27.93 -6.95
CA ARG A 65 1.75 -28.82 -6.55
C ARG A 65 3.04 -28.07 -6.23
N SER A 66 3.11 -26.80 -6.61
CA SER A 66 4.24 -25.90 -6.36
C SER A 66 3.79 -24.61 -5.65
N THR A 67 4.77 -23.76 -5.36
CA THR A 67 4.58 -22.43 -4.78
C THR A 67 3.66 -21.56 -5.66
N VAL A 68 2.71 -20.88 -5.02
CA VAL A 68 1.84 -19.90 -5.68
C VAL A 68 2.61 -18.59 -5.83
N THR A 69 2.78 -18.14 -7.06
CA THR A 69 3.57 -16.92 -7.36
C THR A 69 2.72 -15.67 -7.38
N ARG A 70 1.45 -15.79 -7.81
CA ARG A 70 0.52 -14.66 -7.92
C ARG A 70 -0.91 -15.07 -7.63
N VAL A 71 -1.66 -14.12 -7.06
CA VAL A 71 -3.11 -14.21 -6.86
C VAL A 71 -3.75 -12.91 -7.32
N LYS A 72 -4.87 -12.97 -8.05
CA LYS A 72 -5.64 -11.81 -8.51
C LYS A 72 -7.12 -12.01 -8.23
N PHE A 73 -7.72 -11.05 -7.54
CA PHE A 73 -9.15 -11.01 -7.23
C PHE A 73 -9.91 -10.21 -8.29
N HIS A 74 -11.09 -10.69 -8.68
CA HIS A 74 -11.98 -9.94 -9.53
C HIS A 74 -12.64 -8.79 -8.73
N PRO A 75 -12.73 -7.56 -9.26
CA PRO A 75 -13.22 -6.40 -8.49
C PRO A 75 -14.73 -6.46 -8.17
N HIS A 76 -15.51 -7.24 -8.92
CA HIS A 76 -16.97 -7.31 -8.77
C HIS A 76 -17.49 -8.65 -8.28
N TYR A 77 -16.71 -9.73 -8.38
CA TYR A 77 -17.19 -11.08 -8.11
C TYR A 77 -16.28 -11.74 -7.08
N ASN A 78 -16.82 -12.65 -6.29
CA ASN A 78 -16.06 -13.50 -5.36
C ASN A 78 -15.30 -14.61 -6.10
N VAL A 79 -14.61 -14.22 -7.16
CA VAL A 79 -13.77 -15.05 -8.01
C VAL A 79 -12.35 -14.54 -7.87
N PHE A 80 -11.41 -15.45 -7.76
CA PHE A 80 -10.02 -15.10 -7.89
C PHE A 80 -9.26 -16.20 -8.64
N VAL A 81 -8.10 -15.81 -9.15
CA VAL A 81 -7.22 -16.67 -9.92
C VAL A 81 -5.91 -16.82 -9.17
N SER A 82 -5.45 -18.05 -9.00
CA SER A 82 -4.13 -18.39 -8.48
C SER A 82 -3.26 -18.95 -9.60
N ALA A 83 -2.01 -18.47 -9.67
CA ALA A 83 -0.99 -18.94 -10.59
C ALA A 83 0.18 -19.54 -9.81
N SER A 84 0.68 -20.68 -10.28
CA SER A 84 1.71 -21.47 -9.60
C SER A 84 2.86 -21.81 -10.54
N GLU A 85 4.04 -22.12 -9.98
CA GLU A 85 5.23 -22.54 -10.72
C GLU A 85 5.09 -23.90 -11.41
N ASP A 86 4.06 -24.67 -11.06
CA ASP A 86 3.72 -25.94 -11.73
C ASP A 86 3.09 -25.75 -13.13
N ALA A 87 3.21 -24.55 -13.71
CA ALA A 87 2.60 -24.14 -14.97
C ALA A 87 1.06 -24.28 -14.98
N THR A 88 0.42 -24.29 -13.81
CA THR A 88 -1.05 -24.34 -13.70
C THR A 88 -1.63 -23.01 -13.23
N ILE A 89 -2.79 -22.69 -13.80
CA ILE A 89 -3.63 -21.56 -13.39
C ILE A 89 -4.96 -22.13 -12.95
N LYS A 90 -5.40 -21.81 -11.72
CA LYS A 90 -6.70 -22.27 -11.19
C LYS A 90 -7.59 -21.07 -10.95
N VAL A 91 -8.83 -21.18 -11.42
CA VAL A 91 -9.90 -20.23 -11.13
C VAL A 91 -10.70 -20.80 -9.98
N ILE A 92 -10.82 -20.02 -8.90
CA ILE A 92 -11.58 -20.44 -7.71
C ILE A 92 -12.77 -19.49 -7.55
N LEU A 93 -13.95 -20.09 -7.54
CA LEU A 93 -15.21 -19.47 -7.17
C LEU A 93 -15.43 -19.73 -5.69
N THR A 94 -15.58 -18.67 -4.91
CA THR A 94 -15.95 -18.78 -3.49
C THR A 94 -17.46 -18.51 -3.39
N PHE A 95 -18.24 -19.48 -2.90
CA PHE A 95 -19.69 -19.38 -2.65
C PHE A 95 -19.99 -19.14 -1.16
#